data_AF-A0AAV0VU97-F1
#
_entry.id   AF-A0AAV0VU97-F1
#
_cell.length_a   1.000
_cell.length_b   1.000
_cell.length_c   1.000
_cell.angle_alpha   90.00
_cell.angle_beta   90.00
_cell.angle_gamma   90.00
#
_symmetry.space_group_name_H-M   'P 1'
#
loop_
_entity.id
_entity.type
_entity.pdbx_description
1 polymer ?
#
loop_
_entity_poly.entity_id
_entity_poly.type
_entity_poly.pdbx_seq_one_letter_code
_entity_poly.pdbx_strand_id
1 'polypeptide(L)'
;MSKYNVTSTEKYAEAISDLKHQFKLRFSDFKANETYFNLFSIPFSLPVEDVPENMQIEIIDLQNNKVLKEKYNYVELSIFYSKYINTETYPNLRNNALRMMSLFGSIYTCEHIF
;
A
#
# COMPACT_ATOMS: atom_id res chain seq x y z
N MET A 1 -26.39 -39.24 -11.77
CA MET A 1 -26.87 -38.12 -10.94
C MET A 1 -26.12 -38.15 -9.61
N SER A 2 -25.52 -37.01 -9.29
CA SER A 2 -24.62 -36.67 -8.17
C SER A 2 -24.99 -37.28 -6.81
N LYS A 3 -24.04 -38.01 -6.21
CA LYS A 3 -23.98 -38.26 -4.75
C LYS A 3 -22.81 -37.49 -4.16
N TYR A 4 -22.80 -36.18 -4.31
CA TYR A 4 -22.04 -35.33 -3.40
C TYR A 4 -22.88 -35.16 -2.13
N ASN A 5 -22.32 -35.53 -0.98
CA ASN A 5 -22.96 -35.32 0.33
C ASN A 5 -23.10 -33.81 0.56
N VAL A 6 -24.32 -33.30 0.42
CA VAL A 6 -24.70 -31.89 0.56
C VAL A 6 -24.15 -31.26 1.85
N THR A 7 -24.10 -32.04 2.94
CA THR A 7 -23.52 -31.66 4.25
C THR A 7 -22.02 -31.36 4.22
N SER A 8 -21.27 -32.00 3.32
CA SER A 8 -19.82 -31.78 3.16
C SER A 8 -19.57 -30.46 2.43
N THR A 9 -20.28 -30.23 1.33
CA THR A 9 -20.14 -29.02 0.53
C THR A 9 -20.59 -27.76 1.28
N GLU A 10 -21.69 -27.83 2.02
CA GLU A 10 -22.19 -26.73 2.87
C GLU A 10 -21.18 -26.36 3.97
N LYS A 11 -20.61 -27.36 4.66
CA LYS A 11 -19.57 -27.16 5.67
C LYS A 11 -18.33 -26.44 5.12
N TYR A 12 -17.86 -26.84 3.94
CA TYR A 12 -16.71 -26.17 3.31
C TYR A 12 -17.06 -24.76 2.85
N ALA A 13 -18.27 -24.52 2.35
CA ALA A 13 -18.74 -23.19 1.99
C ALA A 13 -18.79 -22.25 3.20
N GLU A 14 -19.27 -22.73 4.35
CA GLU A 14 -19.28 -22.01 5.62
C GLU A 14 -17.84 -21.68 6.07
N ALA A 15 -16.94 -22.68 6.09
CA ALA A 15 -15.54 -22.46 6.46
C ALA A 15 -14.83 -21.44 5.55
N ILE A 16 -15.11 -21.45 4.24
CA ILE A 16 -14.57 -20.46 3.29
C ILE A 16 -15.16 -19.07 3.58
N SER A 17 -16.44 -18.98 3.92
CA SER A 17 -17.09 -17.71 4.27
C SER A 17 -16.48 -17.10 5.53
N ASP A 18 -16.29 -17.90 6.57
CA ASP A 18 -15.65 -17.49 7.81
C ASP A 18 -14.21 -17.05 7.59
N LEU A 19 -13.44 -17.82 6.80
CA LEU A 19 -12.08 -17.44 6.44
C LEU A 19 -12.06 -16.07 5.74
N LYS A 20 -12.93 -15.85 4.75
CA LYS A 20 -13.05 -14.55 4.08
C LYS A 20 -13.39 -13.42 5.05
N HIS A 21 -14.26 -13.67 6.03
CA HIS A 21 -14.61 -12.68 7.04
C HIS A 21 -13.42 -12.35 7.94
N GLN A 22 -12.71 -13.36 8.44
CA GLN A 22 -11.51 -13.18 9.26
C GLN A 22 -10.41 -12.43 8.52
N PHE A 23 -10.18 -12.73 7.23
CA PHE A 23 -9.26 -11.95 6.40
C PHE A 23 -9.70 -10.49 6.29
N LYS A 24 -10.98 -10.21 6.02
CA LYS A 24 -11.47 -8.83 5.96
C LYS A 24 -11.28 -8.06 7.26
N LEU A 25 -11.51 -8.70 8.41
CA LEU A 25 -11.29 -8.09 9.72
C LEU A 25 -9.80 -7.88 9.99
N ARG A 26 -8.96 -8.89 9.74
CA ARG A 26 -7.52 -8.84 10.01
C ARG A 26 -6.80 -7.77 9.19
N PHE A 27 -7.28 -7.50 7.98
CA PHE A 27 -6.71 -6.54 7.04
C PHE A 27 -7.60 -5.30 6.85
N SER A 28 -8.52 -5.00 7.78
CA SER A 28 -9.34 -3.78 7.71
C SER A 28 -8.50 -2.53 7.64
N ASP A 29 -7.40 -2.51 8.40
CA ASP A 29 -6.51 -1.35 8.51
C ASP A 29 -5.75 -1.12 7.20
N PHE A 30 -5.47 -2.17 6.43
CA PHE A 30 -4.85 -2.03 5.12
C PHE A 30 -5.76 -1.27 4.16
N LYS A 31 -7.06 -1.57 4.19
CA LYS A 31 -8.05 -0.82 3.40
C LYS A 31 -8.17 0.61 3.86
N ALA A 32 -8.19 0.84 5.17
CA ALA A 32 -8.24 2.19 5.73
C ALA A 32 -7.02 3.04 5.34
N ASN A 33 -5.88 2.41 5.03
CA ASN A 33 -4.65 3.09 4.63
C ASN A 33 -4.34 2.95 3.13
N GLU A 34 -5.27 2.47 2.31
CA GLU A 34 -5.06 2.20 0.88
C GLU A 34 -4.52 3.41 0.13
N THR A 35 -5.05 4.61 0.40
CA THR A 35 -4.56 5.86 -0.17
C THR A 35 -3.08 6.11 0.15
N TYR A 36 -2.63 5.83 1.37
CA TYR A 36 -1.23 6.00 1.78
C TYR A 36 -0.30 4.98 1.12
N PHE A 37 -0.79 3.75 0.89
CA PHE A 37 -0.08 2.75 0.10
C PHE A 37 0.05 3.16 -1.36
N ASN A 38 -1.02 3.72 -1.94
CA ASN A 38 -1.01 4.21 -3.32
C ASN A 38 -0.09 5.43 -3.48
N LEU A 39 -0.06 6.34 -2.50
CA LEU A 39 0.89 7.46 -2.46
C LEU A 39 2.35 7.01 -2.41
N PHE A 40 2.63 5.87 -1.79
CA PHE A 40 3.96 5.27 -1.78
C PHE A 40 4.28 4.51 -3.07
N SER A 41 3.28 3.81 -3.62
CA SER A 41 3.52 2.85 -4.70
C SER A 41 3.39 3.49 -6.08
N ILE A 42 2.43 4.39 -6.29
CA ILE A 42 2.06 4.97 -7.59
C ILE A 42 1.84 6.50 -7.53
N PRO A 43 2.73 7.29 -6.88
CA PRO A 43 2.50 8.72 -6.67
C PRO A 43 2.33 9.53 -7.97
N PHE A 44 2.89 9.06 -9.09
CA PHE A 44 2.83 9.73 -10.39
C PHE A 44 1.55 9.48 -11.19
N SER A 45 0.71 8.52 -10.77
CA SER A 45 -0.52 8.11 -11.49
C SER A 45 -1.76 8.20 -10.61
N LEU A 46 -1.62 8.62 -9.36
CA LEU A 46 -2.72 8.76 -8.41
C LEU A 46 -3.54 10.03 -8.75
N PRO A 47 -4.87 9.94 -8.91
CA PRO A 47 -5.72 11.12 -9.03
C PRO A 47 -5.54 12.02 -7.83
N VAL A 48 -5.34 13.32 -8.05
CA VAL A 48 -5.07 14.27 -6.97
C VAL A 48 -6.30 14.42 -6.06
N GLU A 49 -7.49 14.18 -6.59
CA GLU A 49 -8.76 14.20 -5.86
C GLU A 49 -8.84 13.11 -4.79
N ASP A 50 -8.10 12.00 -4.97
CA ASP A 50 -8.04 10.89 -4.03
C ASP A 50 -6.93 11.07 -2.97
N VAL A 51 -6.14 12.15 -3.07
CA VAL A 51 -5.02 12.46 -2.16
C VAL A 51 -5.52 13.28 -0.97
N PRO A 52 -5.04 13.00 0.26
CA PRO A 52 -5.35 13.83 1.43
C PRO A 52 -4.96 15.29 1.20
N GLU A 53 -5.81 16.23 1.61
CA GLU A 53 -5.64 17.68 1.32
C GLU A 53 -4.24 18.20 1.68
N ASN A 54 -3.67 17.76 2.79
CA ASN A 54 -2.35 18.19 3.26
C ASN A 54 -1.18 17.70 2.36
N MET A 55 -1.45 16.82 1.40
CA MET A 55 -0.46 16.25 0.48
C MET A 55 -0.73 16.61 -0.98
N GLN A 56 -1.90 17.16 -1.32
CA GLN A 56 -2.28 17.43 -2.71
C GLN A 56 -1.27 18.32 -3.44
N ILE A 57 -0.82 19.40 -2.81
CA ILE A 57 0.17 20.31 -3.41
C ILE A 57 1.51 19.60 -3.67
N GLU A 58 2.01 18.83 -2.70
CA GLU A 58 3.24 18.04 -2.87
C GLU A 58 3.12 17.05 -4.03
N ILE A 59 1.97 16.40 -4.20
CA ILE A 59 1.72 15.43 -5.27
C ILE A 59 1.58 16.13 -6.63
N ILE A 60 0.92 17.28 -6.71
CA ILE A 60 0.84 18.09 -7.95
C ILE A 60 2.24 18.48 -8.40
N ASP A 61 3.06 19.00 -7.49
CA ASP A 61 4.43 19.42 -7.80
C ASP A 61 5.31 18.23 -8.22
N LEU A 62 5.16 17.10 -7.53
CA LEU A 62 5.84 15.87 -7.87
C LEU A 62 5.46 15.38 -9.27
N GLN A 63 4.16 15.30 -9.58
CA GLN A 63 3.64 14.79 -10.85
C GLN A 63 4.08 15.66 -12.05
N ASN A 64 4.29 16.95 -11.84
CA ASN A 64 4.82 17.88 -12.82
C ASN A 64 6.36 17.80 -12.97
N ASN A 65 7.06 17.16 -12.05
CA ASN A 65 8.53 17.07 -12.07
C ASN A 65 9.01 15.88 -12.92
N LYS A 66 9.37 16.16 -14.17
CA LYS A 66 9.87 15.15 -15.13
C LYS A 66 11.16 14.46 -14.67
N VAL A 67 12.06 15.18 -14.01
CA VAL A 67 13.33 14.62 -13.52
C VAL A 67 13.05 13.59 -12.41
N LEU A 68 12.19 13.92 -11.46
CA LEU A 68 11.80 12.97 -10.40
C LEU A 68 11.04 11.78 -10.99
N LYS A 69 10.18 11.99 -11.99
CA LYS A 69 9.47 10.91 -12.69
C LYS A 69 10.44 9.94 -13.37
N GLU A 70 11.47 10.46 -14.04
CA GLU A 70 12.52 9.63 -14.61
C GLU A 70 13.23 8.83 -13.52
N LYS A 71 13.67 9.47 -12.42
CA LYS A 71 14.33 8.75 -11.32
C LYS A 71 13.46 7.63 -10.76
N TYR A 72 12.19 7.91 -10.50
CA TYR A 72 11.22 6.93 -10.00
C TYR A 72 11.11 5.68 -10.89
N ASN A 73 11.19 5.84 -12.22
CA ASN A 73 11.10 4.71 -13.15
C ASN A 73 12.34 3.81 -13.20
N TYR A 74 13.50 4.31 -12.76
CA TYR A 74 14.79 3.63 -12.91
C TYR A 74 15.41 3.15 -11.60
N VAL A 75 14.88 3.55 -10.44
CA VAL A 75 15.43 3.20 -9.13
C VAL A 75 14.39 2.53 -8.26
N GLU A 76 14.84 1.75 -7.28
CA GLU A 76 13.96 1.17 -6.27
C GLU A 76 13.25 2.26 -5.44
N LEU A 77 12.02 1.99 -4.98
CA LEU A 77 11.24 2.95 -4.18
C LEU A 77 12.00 3.46 -2.95
N SER A 78 12.72 2.57 -2.26
CA SER A 78 13.53 2.92 -1.10
C SER A 78 14.60 3.96 -1.43
N ILE A 79 15.28 3.81 -2.57
CA ILE A 79 16.29 4.75 -3.08
C ILE A 79 15.62 6.04 -3.56
N PHE A 80 14.48 5.94 -4.23
CA PHE A 80 13.71 7.08 -4.70
C PHE A 80 13.38 8.05 -3.55
N TYR A 81 12.70 7.53 -2.52
CA TYR A 81 12.26 8.32 -1.38
C TYR A 81 13.38 8.77 -0.44
N SER A 82 14.45 7.98 -0.30
CA SER A 82 15.57 8.36 0.58
C SER A 82 16.52 9.38 -0.04
N LYS A 83 16.71 9.33 -1.37
CA LYS A 83 17.80 10.03 -2.06
C LYS A 83 17.34 11.19 -2.96
N TYR A 84 16.14 11.10 -3.53
CA TYR A 84 15.65 12.06 -4.52
C TYR A 84 14.50 12.93 -4.02
N ILE A 85 13.71 12.44 -3.05
CA ILE A 85 12.66 13.23 -2.43
C ILE A 85 13.25 14.14 -1.35
N ASN A 86 13.25 15.45 -1.63
CA ASN A 86 13.72 16.47 -0.71
C ASN A 86 12.75 16.64 0.47
N THR A 87 13.29 16.65 1.70
CA THR A 87 12.50 16.72 2.94
C THR A 87 11.81 18.08 3.15
N GLU A 88 12.37 19.17 2.65
CA GLU A 88 11.80 20.52 2.78
C GLU A 88 10.69 20.75 1.75
N THR A 89 10.84 20.22 0.54
CA THR A 89 9.86 20.36 -0.54
C THR A 89 8.69 19.37 -0.42
N TYR A 90 8.97 18.14 0.03
CA TYR A 90 8.00 17.04 0.07
C TYR A 90 7.94 16.36 1.46
N PRO A 91 7.74 17.13 2.56
CA PRO A 91 7.80 16.60 3.91
C PRO A 91 6.75 15.51 4.17
N ASN A 92 5.51 15.69 3.73
CA ASN A 92 4.44 14.72 4.01
C ASN A 92 4.61 13.46 3.18
N LEU A 93 4.96 13.59 1.90
CA LEU A 93 5.23 12.46 1.01
C LEU A 93 6.39 11.62 1.53
N ARG A 94 7.48 12.25 1.97
CA ARG A 94 8.64 11.56 2.52
C ARG A 94 8.30 10.84 3.83
N ASN A 95 7.55 11.49 4.72
CA ASN A 95 7.10 10.85 5.96
C ASN A 95 6.18 9.66 5.71
N ASN A 96 5.25 9.78 4.76
CA ASN A 96 4.40 8.65 4.34
C ASN A 96 5.26 7.48 3.84
N ALA A 97 6.24 7.75 2.98
CA ALA A 97 7.12 6.73 2.44
C ALA A 97 7.95 6.02 3.52
N LEU A 98 8.50 6.76 4.49
CA LEU A 98 9.23 6.17 5.62
C LEU A 98 8.34 5.26 6.47
N ARG A 99 7.10 5.70 6.72
CA ARG A 99 6.11 4.88 7.42
C ARG A 99 5.81 3.60 6.65
N MET A 100 5.56 3.68 5.34
CA MET A 100 5.28 2.49 4.52
C MET A 100 6.48 1.55 4.45
N MET A 101 7.70 2.05 4.25
CA MET A 101 8.91 1.22 4.27
C MET A 101 9.11 0.50 5.62
N SER A 102 8.77 1.16 6.73
CA SER A 102 8.87 0.57 8.07
C SER A 102 7.86 -0.56 8.30
N LEU A 103 6.68 -0.48 7.68
CA LEU A 103 5.66 -1.54 7.75
C LEU A 103 6.12 -2.83 7.06
N PHE A 104 6.89 -2.73 5.97
CA PHE A 104 7.43 -3.92 5.29
C PHE A 104 8.72 -4.43 5.92
N GLY A 105 9.55 -3.54 6.48
CA GLY A 105 10.75 -3.94 7.23
C GLY A 105 10.44 -4.78 8.47
N SER A 106 9.34 -4.49 9.19
CA SER A 106 8.92 -5.27 10.35
C SER A 106 8.34 -6.64 10.01
N ILE A 107 7.83 -6.84 8.79
CA ILE A 107 7.37 -8.17 8.31
C ILE A 107 8.57 -9.12 8.18
N TYR A 108 9.66 -8.67 7.55
CA TYR A 108 10.90 -9.46 7.43
C TYR A 108 11.52 -9.79 8.80
N THR A 109 11.46 -8.85 9.76
CA THR A 109 11.95 -9.11 11.13
C THR A 109 11.09 -10.13 11.87
N CYS A 110 9.77 -10.16 11.64
CA CYS A 110 8.90 -11.20 12.19
C CYS A 110 9.20 -12.58 11.57
N GLU A 111 9.49 -12.67 10.27
CA GLU A 111 9.82 -13.94 9.62
C GLU A 111 11.15 -14.57 10.07
N HIS A 112 12.08 -13.77 10.61
CA HIS A 112 13.33 -14.29 11.15
C HIS A 112 13.24 -14.75 12.62
N ILE A 113 12.13 -14.44 13.29
CA ILE A 113 11.90 -14.75 14.71
C ILE A 113 10.94 -15.96 14.88
N PHE A 114 10.32 -16.43 13.80
CA PHE A 114 9.54 -17.67 13.74
C PHE A 114 10.25 -18.74 12.92
#